data_AF-A0A5C8ZWL2-F1
#
_entry.id   AF-A0A5C8ZWL2-F1
#
_cell.length_a   1.000
_cell.length_b   1.000
_cell.length_c   1.000
_cell.angle_alpha   90.00
_cell.angle_beta   90.00
_cell.angle_gamma   90.00
#
_symmetry.space_group_name_H-M   'P 1'
#
loop_
_entity.id
_entity.type
_entity.pdbx_description
1 polymer ?
#
loop_
_entity_poly.entity_id
_entity_poly.type
_entity_poly.pdbx_seq_one_letter_code
_entity_poly.pdbx_strand_id
1 'polypeptide(L)'
;MLKKLIVATGMTAALSLSGQVAAQAAPTCADIEWSASVLAAYPEIAQSCKGIYEKNGELYAKASVEVLRVRGNRVTFRPIHVDGTKGESHSIQVPSSWRAEIGGRSYRASELSRGQELNVYLPHDRWALAVHDEEPADDVEIAVITIEEADEPEMPTTASPLFLVGLAGGALLSLGGLITALRRRFA
;
A
#
# COMPACT_ATOMS: atom_id res chain seq x y z
N MET A 1 2.36 24.53 71.99
CA MET A 1 2.01 23.16 71.59
C MET A 1 1.82 23.12 70.09
N LEU A 2 2.50 22.18 69.45
CA LEU A 2 2.80 22.08 68.03
C LEU A 2 1.60 21.48 67.26
N LYS A 3 1.10 22.15 66.23
CA LYS A 3 0.25 21.50 65.21
C LYS A 3 0.82 21.82 63.83
N LYS A 4 1.52 20.82 63.31
CA LYS A 4 2.18 20.77 62.00
C LYS A 4 1.11 20.85 60.90
N LEU A 5 1.18 21.88 60.05
CA LEU A 5 0.53 21.87 58.74
C LEU A 5 1.63 21.59 57.71
N ILE A 6 1.70 20.32 57.33
CA ILE A 6 2.54 19.85 56.23
C ILE A 6 1.84 20.30 54.94
N VAL A 7 2.49 21.22 54.23
CA VAL A 7 2.13 21.61 52.87
C VAL A 7 2.46 20.42 51.97
N ALA A 8 1.42 19.67 51.58
CA ALA A 8 1.52 18.62 50.57
C ALA A 8 1.53 19.30 49.20
N THR A 9 2.72 19.59 48.69
CA THR A 9 2.93 20.03 47.30
C THR A 9 2.54 18.89 46.37
N GLY A 10 1.51 19.13 45.56
CA GLY A 10 0.95 18.18 44.62
C GLY A 10 1.97 17.77 43.57
N MET A 11 2.18 16.46 43.47
CA MET A 11 2.83 15.82 42.32
C MET A 11 1.72 15.11 41.56
N THR A 12 1.00 15.86 40.73
CA THR A 12 0.10 15.30 39.72
C THR A 12 0.95 14.56 38.71
N ALA A 13 1.07 13.25 38.90
CA ALA A 13 1.61 12.35 37.90
C ALA A 13 0.70 12.41 36.67
N ALA A 14 1.19 13.10 35.62
CA ALA A 14 0.60 13.04 34.30
C ALA A 14 0.69 11.60 33.80
N LEU A 15 -0.43 10.87 33.84
CA LEU A 15 -0.60 9.61 33.14
C LEU A 15 -0.47 9.92 31.65
N SER A 16 0.70 9.61 31.10
CA SER A 16 0.92 9.54 29.66
C SER A 16 0.06 8.38 29.15
N LEU A 17 -1.11 8.69 28.60
CA LEU A 17 -1.85 7.76 27.75
C LEU A 17 -0.99 7.54 26.50
N SER A 18 -0.13 6.54 26.51
CA SER A 18 0.42 5.97 25.30
C SER A 18 -0.75 5.34 24.54
N GLY A 19 -1.22 6.05 23.52
CA GLY A 19 -2.24 5.57 22.60
C GLY A 19 -1.78 4.27 21.95
N GLN A 20 -2.31 3.15 22.44
CA GLN A 20 -2.26 1.89 21.74
C GLN A 20 -3.21 2.01 20.55
N VAL A 21 -2.70 2.46 19.41
CA VAL A 21 -3.40 2.31 18.14
C VAL A 21 -3.46 0.81 17.89
N ALA A 22 -4.61 0.20 18.19
CA ALA A 22 -4.88 -1.18 17.79
C ALA A 22 -4.85 -1.20 16.27
N ALA A 23 -3.80 -1.79 15.69
CA ALA A 23 -3.77 -2.13 14.29
C ALA A 23 -4.95 -3.06 14.02
N GLN A 24 -5.99 -2.54 13.37
CA GLN A 24 -7.10 -3.35 12.90
C GLN A 24 -6.53 -4.33 11.87
N ALA A 25 -6.76 -5.63 12.08
CA ALA A 25 -6.28 -6.64 11.14
C ALA A 25 -6.87 -6.33 9.76
N ALA A 26 -6.00 -6.26 8.75
CA ALA A 26 -6.46 -6.03 7.38
C ALA A 26 -7.38 -7.19 6.95
N PRO A 27 -8.49 -6.91 6.26
CA PRO A 27 -9.42 -7.94 5.83
C PRO A 27 -8.71 -8.96 4.93
N THR A 28 -8.92 -10.24 5.22
CA THR A 28 -8.32 -11.37 4.50
C THR A 28 -9.35 -12.08 3.65
N CYS A 29 -8.93 -12.85 2.64
CA CYS A 29 -9.85 -13.60 1.77
C CYS A 29 -10.83 -14.54 2.50
N ALA A 30 -10.59 -14.87 3.78
CA ALA A 30 -11.50 -15.62 4.64
C ALA A 30 -12.68 -14.80 5.15
N ASP A 31 -12.57 -13.47 5.16
CA ASP A 31 -13.56 -12.54 5.70
C ASP A 31 -14.60 -12.08 4.66
N ILE A 32 -14.41 -12.44 3.37
CA ILE A 32 -15.39 -12.16 2.32
C ILE A 32 -16.49 -13.21 2.34
N GLU A 33 -17.71 -12.75 2.62
CA GLU A 33 -18.93 -13.53 2.46
C GLU A 33 -19.42 -13.41 1.01
N TRP A 34 -19.16 -14.46 0.23
CA TRP A 34 -19.58 -14.54 -1.17
C TRP A 34 -21.08 -14.78 -1.28
N SER A 35 -21.76 -14.08 -2.20
CA SER A 35 -23.17 -14.33 -2.45
C SER A 35 -23.40 -15.75 -2.97
N ALA A 36 -24.54 -16.35 -2.60
CA ALA A 36 -24.90 -17.69 -3.06
C ALA A 36 -24.95 -17.82 -4.59
N SER A 37 -25.23 -16.72 -5.30
CA SER A 37 -25.23 -16.67 -6.76
C SER A 37 -23.83 -16.82 -7.36
N VAL A 38 -22.81 -16.24 -6.70
CA VAL A 38 -21.41 -16.34 -7.10
C VAL A 38 -20.88 -17.74 -6.80
N LEU A 39 -21.18 -18.28 -5.61
CA LEU A 39 -20.77 -19.64 -5.22
C LEU A 39 -21.44 -20.73 -6.09
N ALA A 40 -22.68 -20.51 -6.55
CA ALA A 40 -23.35 -21.45 -7.44
C ALA A 40 -22.72 -21.49 -8.84
N ALA A 41 -22.18 -20.37 -9.31
CA ALA A 41 -21.51 -20.29 -10.61
C ALA A 41 -20.01 -20.64 -10.53
N TYR A 42 -19.38 -20.43 -9.37
CA TYR A 42 -17.95 -20.61 -9.10
C TYR A 42 -17.74 -21.11 -7.67
N PRO A 43 -18.01 -22.40 -7.39
CA PRO A 43 -17.81 -22.96 -6.05
C PRO A 43 -16.35 -22.86 -5.58
N GLU A 44 -15.40 -22.77 -6.50
CA GLU A 44 -13.96 -22.68 -6.26
C GLU A 44 -13.42 -21.24 -6.15
N ILE A 45 -14.28 -20.21 -6.15
CA ILE A 45 -13.85 -18.80 -6.15
C ILE A 45 -12.96 -18.44 -4.95
N ALA A 46 -13.20 -19.06 -3.80
CA ALA A 46 -12.39 -18.89 -2.60
C ALA A 46 -10.92 -19.28 -2.83
N GLN A 47 -10.67 -20.27 -3.69
CA GLN A 47 -9.32 -20.73 -4.03
C GLN A 47 -8.61 -19.80 -5.02
N SER A 48 -9.33 -18.85 -5.63
CA SER A 48 -8.78 -17.87 -6.58
C SER A 48 -8.54 -16.50 -5.93
N CYS A 49 -9.02 -16.27 -4.70
CA CYS A 49 -8.75 -15.04 -3.96
C CYS A 49 -7.30 -14.98 -3.51
N LYS A 50 -6.53 -14.04 -4.07
CA LYS A 50 -5.13 -13.79 -3.72
C LYS A 50 -4.97 -12.67 -2.70
N GLY A 51 -6.00 -11.87 -2.49
CA GLY A 51 -6.02 -10.79 -1.49
C GLY A 51 -7.30 -9.98 -1.56
N ILE A 52 -7.51 -9.13 -0.57
CA ILE A 52 -8.60 -8.16 -0.54
C ILE A 52 -8.06 -6.78 -0.89
N TYR A 53 -8.87 -6.04 -1.62
CA TYR A 53 -8.61 -4.67 -1.97
C TYR A 53 -9.84 -3.83 -1.61
N GLU A 54 -9.64 -2.83 -0.76
CA GLU A 54 -10.69 -1.87 -0.40
C GLU A 54 -10.55 -0.65 -1.32
N LYS A 55 -11.62 -0.30 -2.05
CA LYS A 55 -11.68 0.92 -2.86
C LYS A 55 -13.06 1.55 -2.68
N ASN A 56 -13.07 2.84 -2.34
CA ASN A 56 -14.29 3.61 -2.05
C ASN A 56 -15.16 3.01 -0.91
N GLY A 57 -14.53 2.36 0.08
CA GLY A 57 -15.24 1.74 1.21
C GLY A 57 -15.93 0.40 0.89
N GLU A 58 -15.75 -0.13 -0.33
CA GLU A 58 -16.25 -1.45 -0.72
C GLU A 58 -15.08 -2.45 -0.87
N LEU A 59 -15.30 -3.67 -0.37
CA LEU A 59 -14.30 -4.74 -0.38
C LEU A 59 -14.40 -5.55 -1.68
N TYR A 60 -13.28 -5.66 -2.37
CA TYR A 60 -13.12 -6.45 -3.59
C TYR A 60 -12.11 -7.57 -3.37
N ALA A 61 -12.43 -8.76 -3.86
CA ALA A 61 -11.46 -9.85 -3.92
C ALA A 61 -10.60 -9.70 -5.17
N LYS A 62 -9.28 -9.67 -5.00
CA LYS A 62 -8.32 -9.72 -6.10
C LYS A 62 -8.09 -11.18 -6.49
N ALA A 63 -8.37 -11.50 -7.74
CA ALA A 63 -8.02 -12.80 -8.34
C ALA A 63 -7.16 -12.61 -9.59
N SER A 64 -6.44 -13.66 -9.98
CA SER A 64 -5.74 -13.67 -11.27
C SER A 64 -6.50 -14.56 -12.25
N VAL A 65 -6.62 -14.09 -13.50
CA VAL A 65 -7.29 -14.83 -14.57
C VAL A 65 -6.45 -14.81 -15.83
N GLU A 66 -6.48 -15.90 -16.59
CA GLU A 66 -5.88 -16.00 -17.93
C GLU A 66 -6.95 -15.75 -19.00
N VAL A 67 -6.67 -14.84 -19.93
CA VAL A 67 -7.57 -14.57 -21.06
C VAL A 67 -7.44 -15.66 -22.12
N LEU A 68 -8.53 -16.39 -22.38
CA LEU A 68 -8.56 -17.43 -23.41
C LEU A 68 -9.00 -16.87 -24.76
N ARG A 69 -9.97 -15.95 -24.77
CA ARG A 69 -10.52 -15.39 -25.99
C ARG A 69 -11.25 -14.08 -25.71
N VAL A 70 -11.13 -13.15 -26.64
CA VAL A 70 -11.96 -11.93 -26.67
C VAL A 70 -12.73 -11.90 -27.98
N ARG A 71 -14.02 -11.53 -27.89
CA ARG A 71 -14.91 -11.31 -29.03
C ARG A 71 -15.68 -10.01 -28.81
N GLY A 72 -15.19 -8.92 -29.40
CA GLY A 72 -15.71 -7.59 -29.13
C GLY A 72 -15.53 -7.27 -27.65
N ASN A 73 -16.64 -7.20 -26.91
CA ASN A 73 -16.62 -6.93 -25.48
C ASN A 73 -17.01 -8.15 -24.62
N ARG A 74 -17.07 -9.35 -25.23
CA ARG A 74 -17.21 -10.62 -24.52
C ARG A 74 -15.82 -11.20 -24.27
N VAL A 75 -15.50 -11.38 -22.99
CA VAL A 75 -14.22 -11.94 -22.54
C VAL A 75 -14.46 -13.36 -22.07
N THR A 76 -13.65 -14.29 -22.57
CA THR A 76 -13.57 -15.66 -22.06
C THR A 76 -12.25 -15.79 -21.33
N PHE A 77 -12.29 -16.13 -20.05
CA PHE A 77 -11.12 -16.25 -19.19
C PHE A 77 -11.19 -17.53 -18.36
N ARG A 78 -10.09 -17.84 -17.71
CA ARG A 78 -9.98 -18.94 -16.76
C ARG A 78 -9.31 -18.43 -15.48
N PRO A 79 -9.88 -18.62 -14.29
CA PRO A 79 -9.24 -18.23 -13.05
C PRO A 79 -8.03 -19.11 -12.76
N ILE A 80 -7.04 -18.51 -12.12
CA ILE A 80 -5.84 -19.19 -11.63
C ILE A 80 -5.92 -19.22 -10.11
N HIS A 81 -5.90 -20.42 -9.55
CA HIS A 81 -5.94 -20.64 -8.12
C HIS A 81 -4.64 -20.18 -7.44
N VAL A 82 -4.68 -20.03 -6.13
CA VAL A 82 -3.50 -19.74 -5.30
C VAL A 82 -2.42 -20.81 -5.47
N ASP A 83 -2.81 -22.06 -5.72
CA ASP A 83 -1.91 -23.20 -5.97
C ASP A 83 -1.31 -23.22 -7.38
N GLY A 84 -1.67 -22.24 -8.23
CA GLY A 84 -1.24 -22.15 -9.63
C GLY A 84 -1.99 -23.08 -10.59
N THR A 85 -2.90 -23.92 -10.07
CA THR A 85 -3.83 -24.69 -10.90
C THR A 85 -4.80 -23.76 -11.61
N LYS A 86 -5.29 -24.18 -12.78
CA LYS A 86 -6.23 -23.38 -13.58
C LYS A 86 -7.63 -23.94 -13.44
N GLY A 87 -8.60 -23.09 -13.13
CA GLY A 87 -10.00 -23.46 -12.93
C GLY A 87 -10.78 -23.70 -14.23
N GLU A 88 -12.11 -23.68 -14.14
CA GLU A 88 -12.97 -23.79 -15.31
C GLU A 88 -12.92 -22.51 -16.18
N SER A 89 -13.22 -22.61 -17.47
CA SER A 89 -13.27 -21.43 -18.35
C SER A 89 -14.66 -20.80 -18.33
N HIS A 90 -14.71 -19.49 -18.22
CA HIS A 90 -15.96 -18.77 -18.16
C HIS A 90 -15.97 -17.59 -19.11
N SER A 91 -17.17 -17.21 -19.54
CA SER A 91 -17.35 -16.09 -20.44
C SER A 91 -18.34 -15.09 -19.90
N ILE A 92 -17.95 -13.82 -19.92
CA ILE A 92 -18.82 -12.72 -19.50
C ILE A 92 -18.85 -11.63 -20.55
N GLN A 93 -19.93 -10.86 -20.49
CA GLN A 93 -20.08 -9.63 -21.24
C GLN A 93 -19.67 -8.47 -20.32
N VAL A 94 -18.57 -7.79 -20.61
CA VAL A 94 -18.19 -6.57 -19.88
C VAL A 94 -18.86 -5.35 -20.52
N PRO A 95 -18.97 -4.20 -19.82
CA PRO A 95 -19.37 -2.91 -20.40
C PRO A 95 -18.23 -2.28 -21.22
N SER A 96 -18.54 -1.38 -22.15
CA SER A 96 -17.53 -0.79 -23.06
C SER A 96 -16.55 0.17 -22.35
N SER A 97 -16.95 0.71 -21.21
CA SER A 97 -16.08 1.45 -20.30
C SER A 97 -15.06 0.54 -19.63
N TRP A 98 -15.24 -0.78 -19.65
CA TRP A 98 -14.37 -1.70 -18.91
C TRP A 98 -12.90 -1.60 -19.27
N ARG A 99 -12.07 -1.52 -18.22
CA ARG A 99 -10.61 -1.44 -18.31
C ARG A 99 -9.96 -2.52 -17.44
N ALA A 100 -8.96 -3.18 -18.01
CA ALA A 100 -8.07 -4.09 -17.31
C ALA A 100 -6.76 -3.37 -16.98
N GLU A 101 -6.28 -3.52 -15.75
CA GLU A 101 -5.01 -2.95 -15.33
C GLU A 101 -3.88 -3.99 -15.42
N ILE A 102 -2.89 -3.75 -16.28
CA ILE A 102 -1.82 -4.70 -16.58
C ILE A 102 -0.47 -4.01 -16.55
N GLY A 103 0.25 -4.19 -15.44
CA GLY A 103 1.57 -3.61 -15.24
C GLY A 103 1.57 -2.09 -15.22
N GLY A 104 0.58 -1.47 -14.57
CA GLY A 104 0.45 -0.01 -14.46
C GLY A 104 -0.08 0.67 -15.72
N ARG A 105 -0.71 -0.10 -16.61
CA ARG A 105 -1.35 0.41 -17.82
C ARG A 105 -2.77 -0.15 -17.93
N SER A 106 -3.68 0.73 -18.31
CA SER A 106 -5.10 0.44 -18.52
C SER A 106 -5.35 -0.01 -19.97
N TYR A 107 -6.04 -1.13 -20.15
CA TYR A 107 -6.37 -1.73 -21.45
C TYR A 107 -7.87 -1.93 -21.63
N ARG A 108 -8.39 -1.72 -22.83
CA ARG A 108 -9.77 -2.08 -23.18
C ARG A 108 -9.89 -3.58 -23.35
N ALA A 109 -11.10 -4.12 -23.16
CA ALA A 109 -11.36 -5.54 -23.36
C ALA A 109 -10.91 -6.04 -24.74
N SER A 110 -11.13 -5.25 -25.80
CA SER A 110 -10.75 -5.58 -27.18
C SER A 110 -9.24 -5.61 -27.44
N GLU A 111 -8.45 -4.97 -26.58
CA GLU A 111 -6.98 -4.88 -26.70
C GLU A 111 -6.28 -6.04 -25.96
N LEU A 112 -7.03 -6.79 -25.17
CA LEU A 112 -6.50 -7.94 -24.46
C LEU A 112 -6.11 -9.06 -25.42
N SER A 113 -4.92 -9.60 -25.21
CA SER A 113 -4.40 -10.72 -25.98
C SER A 113 -4.70 -12.05 -25.29
N ARG A 114 -4.83 -13.12 -26.09
CA ARG A 114 -4.93 -14.49 -25.54
C ARG A 114 -3.65 -14.85 -24.78
N GLY A 115 -3.81 -15.55 -23.66
CA GLY A 115 -2.72 -16.01 -22.80
C GLY A 115 -2.23 -14.95 -21.82
N GLN A 116 -2.83 -13.76 -21.82
CA GLN A 116 -2.49 -12.70 -20.89
C GLN A 116 -3.09 -12.98 -19.51
N GLU A 117 -2.26 -12.90 -18.47
CA GLU A 117 -2.73 -12.91 -17.09
C GLU A 117 -3.14 -11.50 -16.67
N LEU A 118 -4.33 -11.41 -16.07
CA LEU A 118 -4.91 -10.18 -15.56
C LEU A 118 -5.17 -10.33 -14.07
N ASN A 119 -4.96 -9.24 -13.34
CA ASN A 119 -5.51 -9.12 -12.00
C ASN A 119 -6.89 -8.50 -12.12
N VAL A 120 -7.89 -9.18 -11.61
CA VAL A 120 -9.28 -8.77 -11.65
C VAL A 120 -9.82 -8.56 -10.24
N TYR A 121 -10.69 -7.57 -10.12
CA TYR A 121 -11.36 -7.23 -8.87
C TYR A 121 -12.80 -7.72 -8.97
N LEU A 122 -13.13 -8.70 -8.13
CA LEU A 122 -14.46 -9.29 -8.09
C LEU A 122 -15.22 -8.74 -6.87
N PRO A 123 -16.42 -8.17 -7.06
CA PRO A 123 -17.27 -7.79 -5.95
C PRO A 123 -17.91 -9.04 -5.33
N HIS A 124 -18.28 -8.94 -4.06
CA HIS A 124 -18.83 -10.06 -3.29
C HIS A 124 -20.30 -10.40 -3.65
N ASP A 125 -21.03 -9.42 -4.19
CA ASP A 125 -22.47 -9.48 -4.45
C ASP A 125 -22.80 -10.07 -5.83
N ARG A 126 -21.98 -9.79 -6.85
CA ARG A 126 -22.28 -10.11 -8.26
C ARG A 126 -21.09 -10.60 -9.06
N TRP A 127 -21.37 -11.46 -10.04
CA TRP A 127 -20.35 -11.88 -11.00
C TRP A 127 -20.14 -10.82 -12.09
N ALA A 128 -19.30 -9.83 -11.78
CA ALA A 128 -18.85 -8.82 -12.71
C ALA A 128 -17.35 -8.59 -12.54
N LEU A 129 -16.65 -8.34 -13.65
CA LEU A 129 -15.35 -7.70 -13.56
C LEU A 129 -15.62 -6.23 -13.24
N ALA A 130 -15.50 -5.85 -11.97
CA ALA A 130 -15.72 -4.47 -11.58
C ALA A 130 -14.65 -3.58 -12.22
N VAL A 131 -15.12 -2.50 -12.84
CA VAL A 131 -14.31 -1.44 -13.42
C VAL A 131 -14.48 -0.30 -12.48
N HIS A 132 -13.37 0.20 -11.97
CA HIS A 132 -13.38 1.57 -11.49
C HIS A 132 -12.85 2.39 -12.65
N ASP A 133 -13.79 3.00 -13.37
CA ASP A 133 -13.47 4.12 -14.23
C ASP A 133 -12.79 5.13 -13.31
N GLU A 134 -11.49 5.36 -13.50
CA GLU A 134 -10.97 6.69 -13.21
C GLU A 134 -11.67 7.56 -14.23
N GLU A 135 -12.75 8.21 -13.78
CA GLU A 135 -13.40 9.29 -14.50
C GLU A 135 -12.28 10.16 -15.06
N PRO A 136 -12.15 10.33 -16.40
CA PRO A 136 -11.23 11.33 -16.90
C PRO A 136 -11.72 12.64 -16.30
N ALA A 137 -10.88 13.29 -15.50
CA ALA A 137 -11.11 14.65 -15.05
C ALA A 137 -11.01 15.58 -16.27
N ASP A 138 -12.00 15.51 -17.16
CA ASP A 138 -12.31 16.56 -18.10
C ASP A 138 -13.07 17.62 -17.30
N ASP A 139 -12.29 18.54 -16.73
CA ASP A 139 -12.59 19.94 -16.45
C ASP A 139 -11.64 20.42 -15.34
N VAL A 140 -10.37 20.65 -15.70
CA VAL A 140 -9.52 21.54 -14.90
C VAL A 140 -8.95 22.57 -15.85
N GLU A 141 -9.65 23.70 -15.94
CA GLU A 141 -9.07 24.98 -16.33
C GLU A 141 -7.70 25.11 -15.67
N ILE A 142 -6.73 25.56 -16.45
CA ILE A 142 -5.37 25.86 -16.02
C ILE A 142 -5.46 27.00 -14.98
N ALA A 143 -5.67 26.66 -13.73
CA ALA A 143 -5.30 27.49 -12.60
C ALA A 143 -3.83 27.17 -12.32
N VAL A 144 -2.95 28.03 -12.81
CA VAL A 144 -1.56 28.12 -12.33
C VAL A 144 -1.66 28.46 -10.84
N ILE A 145 -1.70 27.42 -10.00
CA ILE A 145 -1.49 27.55 -8.57
C ILE A 145 -0.01 27.87 -8.44
N THR A 146 0.27 29.11 -8.06
CA THR A 146 1.54 29.54 -7.50
C THR A 146 2.06 28.46 -6.58
N ILE A 147 3.21 27.87 -6.93
CA ILE A 147 3.92 26.93 -6.07
C ILE A 147 4.44 27.76 -4.90
N GLU A 148 3.67 27.82 -3.83
CA GLU A 148 4.22 28.06 -2.50
C GLU A 148 4.90 26.77 -2.08
N GLU A 149 6.23 26.84 -2.17
CA GLU A 149 7.23 25.99 -1.55
C GLU A 149 6.83 25.64 -0.10
N ALA A 150 6.33 24.42 0.11
CA ALA A 150 6.22 23.82 1.44
C ALA A 150 6.18 22.29 1.31
N ASP A 151 7.02 21.66 2.12
CA ASP A 151 7.19 20.22 2.34
C ASP A 151 7.97 19.44 1.28
N GLU A 152 9.29 19.53 1.46
CA GLU A 152 10.24 18.51 1.02
C GLU A 152 9.89 17.14 1.64
N PRO A 153 10.04 16.05 0.89
CA PRO A 153 9.88 14.71 1.43
C PRO A 153 10.97 14.43 2.47
N GLU A 154 10.57 14.28 3.74
CA GLU A 154 11.45 13.75 4.78
C GLU A 154 11.85 12.31 4.42
N MET A 155 12.98 12.18 3.73
CA MET A 155 13.72 10.92 3.66
C MET A 155 13.92 10.42 5.10
N PRO A 156 13.86 9.11 5.36
CA PRO A 156 14.10 8.61 6.70
C PRO A 156 15.51 9.06 7.13
N THR A 157 15.60 9.78 8.24
CA THR A 157 16.86 10.19 8.87
C THR A 157 17.62 8.95 9.35
N THR A 158 18.23 8.21 8.43
CA THR A 158 19.09 7.04 8.70
C THR A 158 20.56 7.42 8.80
N ALA A 159 20.89 8.72 8.70
CA ALA A 159 22.21 9.22 9.06
C ALA A 159 22.34 9.20 10.59
N SER A 160 22.67 8.02 11.13
CA SER A 160 23.12 7.91 12.52
C SER A 160 24.22 8.96 12.80
N PRO A 161 24.26 9.57 14.00
CA PRO A 161 25.24 10.62 14.34
C PRO A 161 26.70 10.11 14.42
N LEU A 162 27.00 8.93 13.88
CA LEU A 162 28.35 8.37 13.79
C LEU A 162 29.32 9.28 13.04
N PHE A 163 28.84 10.07 12.08
CA PHE A 163 29.67 11.09 11.43
C PHE A 163 30.19 12.15 12.42
N LEU A 164 29.40 12.54 13.42
CA LEU A 164 29.82 13.47 14.46
C LEU A 164 30.87 12.85 15.40
N VAL A 165 30.73 11.56 15.72
CA VAL A 165 31.72 10.81 16.51
C VAL A 165 33.04 10.68 15.74
N GLY A 166 32.97 10.40 14.43
CA GLY A 166 34.15 10.35 13.56
C GLY A 166 34.86 11.71 13.46
N LEU A 167 34.11 12.80 13.33
CA LEU A 167 34.65 14.17 13.29
C LEU A 167 35.35 14.53 14.61
N ALA A 168 34.72 14.24 15.76
CA ALA A 168 35.31 14.48 17.07
C ALA A 168 36.60 13.68 17.28
N GLY A 169 36.63 12.41 16.87
CA GLY A 169 37.83 11.57 16.91
C GLY A 169 38.96 12.11 16.01
N GLY A 170 38.62 12.52 14.78
CA GLY A 170 39.58 13.11 13.85
C GLY A 170 40.19 14.42 14.37
N ALA A 171 39.37 15.27 15.01
CA ALA A 171 39.84 16.51 15.62
C ALA A 171 40.85 16.24 16.73
N LEU A 172 40.60 15.29 17.62
CA LEU A 172 41.52 14.92 18.70
C LEU A 172 42.84 14.33 18.18
N LEU A 173 42.79 13.49 17.13
CA LEU A 173 43.99 12.95 16.50
C LEU A 173 44.84 14.04 15.82
N SER A 174 44.19 14.98 15.14
CA SER A 174 44.89 16.10 14.50
C SER A 174 45.60 16.99 15.52
N LEU A 175 44.96 17.31 16.65
CA LEU A 175 45.54 18.09 17.74
C LEU A 175 46.73 17.35 18.38
N GLY A 176 46.58 16.05 18.65
CA GLY A 176 47.66 15.23 19.22
C GLY A 176 48.88 15.15 18.29
N GLY A 177 48.65 15.04 16.98
CA GLY A 177 49.71 15.08 15.96
C GLY A 177 50.45 16.42 15.94
N LEU A 178 49.70 17.53 16.03
CA LEU A 178 50.25 18.89 16.01
C LEU A 178 51.09 19.18 17.26
N ILE A 179 50.62 18.80 18.45
CA ILE A 179 51.37 18.91 19.71
C ILE A 179 52.65 18.07 19.65
N THR A 180 52.57 16.85 19.10
CA THR A 180 53.74 15.98 18.96
C THR A 180 54.77 16.55 17.99
N ALA A 181 54.33 17.12 16.86
CA ALA A 181 55.20 17.77 15.89
C ALA A 181 55.88 19.00 16.47
N LEU A 182 55.14 19.84 17.21
CA LEU A 182 55.70 20.99 17.92
C LEU A 182 56.72 20.54 18.97
N ARG A 183 56.41 19.51 19.75
CA ARG A 183 57.35 18.97 20.75
C ARG A 183 58.63 18.42 20.13
N ARG A 184 58.57 17.81 18.95
CA ARG A 184 59.77 17.35 18.22
C ARG A 184 60.58 18.49 17.59
N ARG A 185 59.97 19.65 17.37
CA ARG A 185 60.65 20.83 16.82
C ARG A 185 61.37 21.67 17.89
N PHE A 186 60.86 21.62 19.13
CA PHE A 186 61.42 22.35 20.28
C PHE A 186 62.25 21.48 21.23
N ALA A 187 62.45 20.21 20.92
CA ALA A 187 63.36 19.29 21.62
C ALA A 187 64.63 19.07 20.80
#